data_AF-A0AAD5SLZ8-F1
#
_entry.id   AF-A0AAD5SLZ8-F1
#
_cell.length_a   1.000
_cell.length_b   1.000
_cell.length_c   1.000
_cell.angle_alpha   90.00
_cell.angle_beta   90.00
_cell.angle_gamma   90.00
#
_symmetry.space_group_name_H-M   'P 1'
#
loop_
_entity.id
_entity.type
_entity.pdbx_description
1 polymer ?
#
loop_
_entity_poly.entity_id
_entity_poly.type
_entity_poly.pdbx_seq_one_letter_code
_entity_poly.pdbx_strand_id
1 'polypeptide(L)'
;MFLNLEGDAQQSDDDRDLEATHFNECVLAFLNYAQRNIAANKKRRSDILSLPSTQTRYLKNLPRKIAGAEQRINANAAFLEMLANENITPELLEEREKPVLESNADKVRSTLRQFVRDWSEEGKPERDATYTVILDELEARFQSVPVEER
;
A
#
# COMPACT_ATOMS: atom_id res chain seq x y z
N MET A 1 -19.91 12.01 -37.14
CA MET A 1 -18.57 12.60 -37.10
C MET A 1 -17.81 11.85 -36.02
N PHE A 2 -17.31 10.67 -36.36
CA PHE A 2 -16.57 9.83 -35.42
C PHE A 2 -15.21 10.49 -35.20
N LEU A 3 -14.90 10.82 -33.94
CA LEU A 3 -13.56 11.20 -33.55
C LEU A 3 -12.70 9.95 -33.66
N ASN A 4 -11.87 9.88 -34.70
CA ASN A 4 -10.71 8.99 -34.73
C ASN A 4 -9.83 9.33 -33.54
N LEU A 5 -9.98 8.58 -32.45
CA LEU A 5 -8.98 8.48 -31.38
C LEU A 5 -8.01 7.35 -31.73
N GLU A 6 -7.40 7.42 -32.91
CA GLU A 6 -6.16 6.68 -33.19
C GLU A 6 -5.00 7.60 -32.83
N GLY A 7 -4.81 7.74 -31.52
CA GLY A 7 -3.59 8.28 -30.93
C GLY A 7 -2.89 7.15 -30.21
N ASP A 8 -2.49 6.12 -30.94
CA ASP A 8 -1.56 5.11 -30.41
C ASP A 8 -0.20 5.80 -30.32
N ALA A 9 0.03 6.46 -29.18
CA ALA A 9 1.32 7.04 -28.86
C ALA A 9 2.31 5.88 -28.79
N GLN A 10 3.12 5.72 -29.85
CA GLN A 10 4.24 4.78 -29.85
C GLN A 10 5.18 5.14 -28.70
N GLN A 11 5.02 4.46 -27.57
CA GLN A 11 5.83 4.61 -26.38
C GLN A 11 7.28 4.31 -26.75
N SER A 12 8.17 5.28 -26.49
CA SER A 12 9.57 5.13 -26.88
C SER A 12 10.21 3.96 -26.13
N ASP A 13 11.26 3.37 -26.68
CA ASP A 13 12.01 2.28 -26.02
C ASP A 13 12.50 2.72 -24.63
N ASP A 14 12.94 3.97 -24.51
CA ASP A 14 13.36 4.59 -23.23
C ASP A 14 12.20 4.63 -22.21
N ASP A 15 10.98 4.99 -22.63
CA ASP A 15 9.82 5.03 -21.74
C ASP A 15 9.44 3.65 -21.22
N ARG A 16 9.60 2.61 -22.05
CA ARG A 16 9.32 1.21 -21.67
C ARG A 16 10.33 0.70 -20.65
N ASP A 17 11.60 1.03 -20.83
CA ASP A 17 12.66 0.66 -19.88
C ASP A 17 12.50 1.38 -18.54
N LEU A 18 12.10 2.66 -18.56
CA LEU A 18 11.79 3.43 -17.36
C LEU A 18 10.57 2.87 -16.61
N GLU A 19 9.53 2.49 -17.34
CA GLU A 19 8.34 1.85 -16.76
C GLU A 19 8.69 0.51 -16.09
N ALA A 20 9.44 -0.36 -16.78
CA ALA A 20 9.89 -1.64 -16.23
C ALA A 20 10.75 -1.45 -14.97
N THR A 21 11.64 -0.47 -14.99
CA THR A 21 12.46 -0.12 -13.82
C THR A 21 11.58 0.32 -12.66
N HIS A 22 10.63 1.23 -12.89
CA HIS A 22 9.75 1.73 -11.85
C HIS A 22 8.81 0.64 -11.29
N PHE A 23 8.35 -0.26 -12.15
CA PHE A 23 7.56 -1.42 -11.77
C PHE A 23 8.35 -2.32 -10.79
N ASN A 24 9.61 -2.62 -11.13
CA ASN A 24 10.51 -3.39 -10.28
C ASN A 24 10.73 -2.71 -8.91
N GLU A 25 10.89 -1.39 -8.88
CA GLU A 25 10.97 -0.63 -7.63
C GLU A 25 9.71 -0.77 -6.75
N CYS A 26 8.53 -0.83 -7.37
CA CYS A 26 7.27 -1.03 -6.66
C CYS A 26 7.20 -2.43 -6.04
N VAL A 27 7.56 -3.47 -6.80
CA VAL A 27 7.61 -4.85 -6.31
C VAL A 27 8.62 -4.98 -5.16
N LEU A 28 9.82 -4.42 -5.32
CA LEU A 28 10.84 -4.41 -4.27
C LEU A 28 10.36 -3.70 -3.00
N ALA A 29 9.57 -2.63 -3.12
CA ALA A 29 8.99 -1.94 -1.97
C ALA A 29 8.03 -2.82 -1.18
N PHE A 30 7.25 -3.67 -1.85
CA PHE A 30 6.36 -4.64 -1.19
C PHE A 30 7.19 -5.70 -0.46
N LEU A 31 8.19 -6.27 -1.13
CA LEU A 31 9.06 -7.32 -0.57
C LEU A 31 9.90 -6.85 0.62
N ASN A 32 10.23 -5.55 0.67
CA ASN A 32 11.01 -4.94 1.75
C ASN A 32 10.18 -4.51 2.97
N TYR A 33 8.84 -4.58 2.91
CA TYR A 33 7.97 -4.07 3.96
C TYR A 33 8.32 -4.67 5.34
N ALA A 34 8.45 -5.99 5.44
CA ALA A 34 8.74 -6.68 6.71
C ALA A 34 10.07 -6.22 7.30
N GLN A 35 11.15 -6.36 6.54
CA GLN A 35 12.52 -6.04 6.99
C GLN A 35 12.61 -4.61 7.53
N ARG A 36 12.09 -3.62 6.78
CA ARG A 36 12.11 -2.22 7.18
C ARG A 36 11.33 -1.99 8.49
N ASN A 37 10.10 -2.50 8.57
CA ASN A 37 9.24 -2.24 9.71
C ASN A 37 9.67 -3.01 10.97
N ILE A 38 10.24 -4.21 10.83
CA ILE A 38 10.87 -4.97 11.92
C ILE A 38 12.10 -4.23 12.44
N ALA A 39 12.98 -3.73 11.56
CA ALA A 39 14.15 -2.97 11.97
C ALA A 39 13.75 -1.71 12.76
N ALA A 40 12.74 -0.97 12.28
CA ALA A 40 12.17 0.17 13.00
C ALA A 40 11.54 -0.24 14.34
N ASN A 41 10.84 -1.38 14.40
CA ASN A 41 10.24 -1.89 15.64
C ASN A 41 11.31 -2.31 16.67
N LYS A 42 12.39 -2.94 16.22
CA LYS A 42 13.56 -3.31 17.05
C LYS A 42 14.24 -2.08 17.61
N LYS A 43 14.41 -1.02 16.81
CA LYS A 43 14.93 0.27 17.26
C LYS A 43 14.04 0.85 18.37
N ARG A 44 12.72 0.93 18.16
CA ARG A 44 11.77 1.39 19.19
C ARG A 44 11.86 0.58 20.49
N ARG A 45 12.04 -0.73 20.40
CA ARG A 45 12.23 -1.60 21.56
C ARG A 45 13.52 -1.25 22.31
N SER A 46 14.62 -1.07 21.59
CA SER A 46 15.90 -0.64 22.16
C SER A 46 15.79 0.72 22.86
N ASP A 47 15.13 1.69 22.21
CA ASP A 47 14.97 3.05 22.72
C ASP A 47 14.14 3.09 24.02
N ILE A 48 13.19 2.18 24.20
CA ILE A 48 12.42 2.09 25.45
C ILE A 48 13.25 1.51 26.59
N LEU A 49 14.09 0.53 26.28
CA LEU A 49 14.95 -0.11 27.28
C LEU A 49 16.05 0.84 27.78
N SER A 50 16.41 1.86 27.01
CA SER A 50 17.37 2.89 27.43
C SER A 50 16.75 4.01 28.27
N LEU A 51 15.43 4.04 28.44
CA LEU A 51 14.76 5.10 29.23
C LEU A 51 14.98 4.92 30.74
N PRO A 52 15.14 6.02 31.49
CA PRO A 52 15.15 5.99 32.95
C PRO A 52 13.83 5.45 33.54
N SER A 53 13.91 4.76 34.67
CA SER A 53 12.76 4.15 35.37
C SER A 53 11.63 5.14 35.69
N THR A 54 11.96 6.41 35.96
CA THR A 54 10.99 7.50 36.17
C THR A 54 10.06 7.71 34.98
N GLN A 55 10.58 7.58 33.75
CA GLN A 55 9.81 7.76 32.51
C GLN A 55 9.05 6.48 32.15
N THR A 56 9.68 5.32 32.33
CA THR A 56 9.08 4.02 32.01
C THR A 56 7.80 3.74 32.81
N ARG A 57 7.64 4.34 34.00
CA ARG A 57 6.41 4.27 34.81
C ARG A 57 5.16 4.74 34.06
N TYR A 58 5.28 5.69 33.14
CA TYR A 58 4.16 6.20 32.33
C TYR A 58 3.91 5.34 31.07
N LEU A 59 4.85 4.46 30.71
CA LEU A 59 4.84 3.70 29.46
C LEU A 59 4.50 2.21 29.64
N LYS A 60 3.84 1.83 30.74
CA LYS A 60 3.59 0.42 31.12
C LYS A 60 3.03 -0.47 30.00
N ASN A 61 2.18 0.09 29.15
CA ASN A 61 1.52 -0.67 28.06
C ASN A 61 2.33 -0.69 26.75
N LEU A 62 3.32 0.19 26.59
CA LEU A 62 4.03 0.38 25.34
C LEU A 62 4.93 -0.83 24.96
N PRO A 63 5.69 -1.47 25.89
CA PRO A 63 6.46 -2.66 25.57
C PRO A 63 5.59 -3.78 25.00
N ARG A 64 4.40 -4.01 25.57
CA ARG A 64 3.45 -5.01 25.08
C ARG A 64 2.94 -4.67 23.67
N LYS A 65 2.60 -3.40 23.42
CA LYS A 65 2.15 -2.95 22.09
C LYS A 65 3.23 -3.15 21.02
N ILE A 66 4.50 -2.87 21.35
CA ILE A 66 5.65 -3.04 20.44
C ILE A 66 5.96 -4.51 20.19
N ALA A 67 5.88 -5.35 21.22
CA ALA A 67 6.03 -6.79 21.07
C ALA A 67 4.96 -7.38 20.14
N GLY A 68 3.71 -6.93 20.27
CA GLY A 68 2.62 -7.36 19.38
C GLY A 68 2.67 -6.78 17.96
N ALA A 69 3.51 -5.76 17.69
CA ALA A 69 3.59 -5.15 16.37
C ALA A 69 4.26 -6.07 15.34
N GLU A 70 5.21 -6.91 15.76
CA GLU A 70 5.96 -7.80 14.86
C GLU A 70 5.05 -8.80 14.15
N GLN A 71 4.11 -9.42 14.89
CA GLN A 71 3.11 -10.31 14.30
C GLN A 71 2.26 -9.60 13.24
N ARG A 72 1.87 -8.36 13.49
CA ARG A 72 1.06 -7.55 12.54
C ARG A 72 1.88 -7.16 11.32
N ILE A 73 3.16 -6.81 11.50
CA ILE A 73 4.08 -6.52 10.40
C ILE A 73 4.21 -7.75 9.50
N ASN A 74 4.37 -8.94 10.07
CA ASN A 74 4.48 -10.18 9.30
C ASN A 74 3.19 -10.55 8.57
N ALA A 75 2.02 -10.36 9.22
CA ALA A 75 0.73 -10.58 8.58
C ALA A 75 0.52 -9.65 7.37
N ASN A 76 0.84 -8.36 7.54
CA ASN A 76 0.78 -7.40 6.44
C ASN A 76 1.78 -7.73 5.33
N ALA A 77 2.99 -8.18 5.67
CA ALA A 77 4.00 -8.58 4.70
C ALA A 77 3.53 -9.76 3.86
N ALA A 78 2.96 -10.79 4.48
CA ALA A 78 2.42 -11.95 3.77
C ALA A 78 1.32 -11.54 2.77
N PHE A 79 0.45 -10.60 3.16
CA PHE A 79 -0.55 -10.04 2.26
C PHE A 79 0.07 -9.29 1.07
N LEU A 80 1.09 -8.47 1.31
CA LEU A 80 1.80 -7.74 0.25
C LEU A 80 2.57 -8.67 -0.69
N GLU A 81 3.20 -9.72 -0.16
CA GLU A 81 3.89 -10.74 -0.96
C GLU A 81 2.89 -11.50 -1.85
N MET A 82 1.69 -11.81 -1.33
CA MET A 82 0.62 -12.42 -2.13
C MET A 82 0.19 -11.53 -3.29
N LEU A 83 0.05 -10.21 -3.08
CA LEU A 83 -0.27 -9.26 -4.16
C LEU A 83 0.83 -9.15 -5.22
N ALA A 84 2.08 -9.29 -4.80
CA ALA A 84 3.23 -9.19 -5.70
C ALA A 84 3.56 -10.52 -6.40
N ASN A 85 3.02 -11.65 -5.96
CA ASN A 85 3.53 -13.00 -6.22
C ASN A 85 3.82 -13.30 -7.71
N GLU A 86 2.90 -12.97 -8.61
CA GLU A 86 3.05 -13.22 -10.05
C GLU A 86 4.15 -12.37 -10.71
N ASN A 87 4.59 -11.32 -10.02
CA ASN A 87 5.56 -10.34 -10.48
C ASN A 87 6.93 -10.50 -9.79
N ILE A 88 7.09 -11.47 -8.90
CA ILE A 88 8.37 -11.75 -8.24
C ILE A 88 9.23 -12.59 -9.17
N THR A 89 10.31 -11.99 -9.70
CA THR A 89 11.32 -12.71 -10.49
C THR A 89 12.54 -13.08 -9.64
N PRO A 90 13.36 -14.07 -10.06
CA PRO A 90 14.62 -14.38 -9.39
C PRO A 90 15.55 -13.17 -9.25
N GLU A 91 15.64 -12.33 -10.29
CA GLU A 91 16.48 -11.13 -10.31
C GLU A 91 16.01 -10.14 -9.22
N LEU A 92 14.70 -9.95 -9.06
CA LEU A 92 14.15 -9.11 -8.00
C LEU A 92 14.44 -9.64 -6.60
N LEU A 93 14.49 -10.97 -6.43
CA LEU A 93 14.85 -11.58 -5.15
C LEU A 93 16.32 -11.32 -4.79
N GLU A 94 17.22 -11.30 -5.78
CA GLU A 94 18.62 -10.90 -5.58
C GLU A 94 18.74 -9.43 -5.18
N GLU A 95 17.84 -8.58 -5.70
CA GLU A 95 17.81 -7.15 -5.38
C GLU A 95 17.07 -6.81 -4.07
N ARG A 96 16.50 -7.79 -3.37
CA ARG A 96 15.67 -7.56 -2.18
C ARG A 96 16.38 -6.78 -1.08
N GLU A 97 17.70 -6.94 -0.93
CA GLU A 97 18.48 -6.23 0.09
C GLU A 97 18.78 -4.76 -0.26
N LYS A 98 18.54 -4.34 -1.51
CA LYS A 98 18.80 -2.96 -1.93
C LYS A 98 17.89 -1.97 -1.18
N PRO A 99 18.41 -0.78 -0.80
CA PRO A 99 17.60 0.22 -0.14
C PRO A 99 16.44 0.70 -1.03
N VAL A 100 15.21 0.51 -0.54
CA VAL A 100 14.02 1.09 -1.17
C VAL A 100 13.89 2.57 -0.81
N LEU A 101 13.47 3.40 -1.77
CA LEU A 101 13.15 4.81 -1.54
C LEU A 101 12.06 4.97 -0.46
N GLU A 102 12.21 5.95 0.43
CA GLU A 102 11.20 6.15 1.50
C GLU A 102 9.82 6.50 0.94
N SER A 103 9.76 7.23 -0.18
CA SER A 103 8.50 7.52 -0.88
C SER A 103 7.75 6.27 -1.31
N ASN A 104 8.46 5.23 -1.80
CA ASN A 104 7.85 3.96 -2.17
C ASN A 104 7.37 3.21 -0.93
N ALA A 105 8.13 3.23 0.17
CA ALA A 105 7.69 2.65 1.44
C ALA A 105 6.44 3.35 2.01
N ASP A 106 6.33 4.67 1.85
CA ASP A 106 5.14 5.43 2.23
C ASP A 106 3.92 5.08 1.37
N LYS A 107 4.12 4.88 0.06
CA LYS A 107 3.07 4.38 -0.83
C LYS A 107 2.56 3.02 -0.38
N VAL A 108 3.43 2.07 -0.02
CA VAL A 108 3.01 0.76 0.52
C VAL A 108 2.11 0.91 1.75
N ARG A 109 2.45 1.81 2.68
CA ARG A 109 1.63 2.08 3.87
C ARG A 109 0.27 2.68 3.51
N SER A 110 0.22 3.56 2.51
CA SER A 110 -1.03 4.11 1.98
C SER A 110 -1.88 3.04 1.32
N THR A 111 -1.28 2.15 0.53
CA THR A 111 -1.96 1.01 -0.10
C THR A 111 -2.64 0.12 0.94
N LEU A 112 -1.95 -0.22 2.02
CA LEU A 112 -2.55 -1.00 3.13
C LEU A 112 -3.79 -0.30 3.75
N ARG A 113 -3.74 1.03 3.90
CA ARG A 113 -4.90 1.80 4.38
C ARG A 113 -6.04 1.85 3.36
N GLN A 114 -5.70 1.93 2.08
CA GLN A 114 -6.68 1.93 0.99
C GLN A 114 -7.50 0.63 0.98
N PHE A 115 -6.88 -0.52 1.25
CA PHE A 115 -7.60 -1.79 1.41
C PHE A 115 -8.64 -1.75 2.53
N VAL A 116 -8.33 -1.13 3.67
CA VAL A 116 -9.31 -0.98 4.75
C VAL A 116 -10.47 -0.10 4.30
N ARG A 117 -10.16 1.07 3.72
CA ARG A 117 -11.17 2.01 3.24
C ARG A 117 -12.11 1.38 2.21
N ASP A 118 -11.55 0.73 1.19
CA ASP A 118 -12.34 0.30 0.03
C ASP A 118 -12.96 -1.10 0.20
N TRP A 119 -12.33 -1.99 0.98
CA TRP A 119 -12.68 -3.41 1.00
C TRP A 119 -12.99 -3.99 2.39
N SER A 120 -12.95 -3.18 3.46
CA SER A 120 -13.33 -3.65 4.80
C SER A 120 -14.68 -3.10 5.27
N GLU A 121 -15.26 -3.75 6.28
CA GLU A 121 -16.46 -3.27 6.96
C GLU A 121 -16.21 -1.96 7.69
N GLU A 122 -15.04 -1.80 8.32
CA GLU A 122 -14.62 -0.58 9.00
C GLU A 122 -14.51 0.62 8.06
N GLY A 123 -14.23 0.40 6.77
CA GLY A 123 -14.21 1.44 5.74
C GLY A 123 -15.58 1.91 5.29
N LYS A 124 -16.67 1.21 5.63
CA LYS A 124 -18.02 1.52 5.15
C LYS A 124 -18.46 2.97 5.42
N PRO A 125 -18.29 3.55 6.63
CA PRO A 125 -18.68 4.93 6.87
C PRO A 125 -17.97 5.94 5.96
N GLU A 126 -16.71 5.70 5.62
CA GLU A 126 -15.98 6.54 4.67
C GLU A 126 -16.49 6.36 3.24
N ARG A 127 -16.75 5.11 2.81
CA ARG A 127 -17.32 4.84 1.48
C ARG A 127 -18.70 5.45 1.32
N ASP A 128 -19.57 5.33 2.33
CA ASP A 128 -20.90 5.93 2.29
C ASP A 128 -20.80 7.47 2.20
N ALA A 129 -19.87 8.09 2.95
CA ALA A 129 -19.67 9.53 2.90
C ALA A 129 -19.13 10.05 1.56
N THR A 130 -18.35 9.24 0.83
CA THR A 130 -17.71 9.67 -0.45
C THR A 130 -18.39 9.13 -1.70
N TYR A 131 -18.68 7.82 -1.74
CA TYR A 131 -19.18 7.14 -2.94
C TYR A 131 -20.69 7.31 -3.11
N THR A 132 -21.48 7.31 -2.03
CA THR A 132 -22.94 7.47 -2.14
C THR A 132 -23.32 8.76 -2.84
N VAL A 133 -22.69 9.89 -2.51
CA VAL A 133 -22.96 11.18 -3.18
C VAL A 133 -22.71 11.11 -4.68
N ILE A 134 -21.65 10.41 -5.11
CA ILE A 134 -21.31 10.26 -6.53
C ILE A 134 -22.31 9.32 -7.20
N LEU A 135 -22.64 8.20 -6.56
CA LEU A 135 -23.57 7.20 -7.08
C LEU A 135 -24.99 7.77 -7.23
N ASP A 136 -25.49 8.48 -6.22
CA ASP A 136 -26.81 9.13 -6.24
C ASP A 136 -26.91 10.14 -7.40
N GLU A 137 -25.85 10.91 -7.66
CA GLU A 137 -25.78 11.86 -8.78
C GLU A 137 -25.78 11.15 -10.14
N LEU A 138 -25.03 10.04 -10.26
CA LEU A 138 -25.03 9.24 -11.48
C LEU A 138 -26.40 8.61 -11.73
N GLU A 139 -27.02 8.01 -10.71
CA GLU A 139 -28.35 7.43 -10.80
C GLU A 139 -29.40 8.47 -11.21
N ALA A 140 -29.37 9.66 -10.61
CA ALA A 140 -30.30 10.74 -10.94
C ALA A 140 -30.15 11.22 -12.39
N ARG A 141 -28.90 11.36 -12.89
CA ARG A 141 -28.63 11.84 -14.26
C ARG A 141 -28.98 10.81 -15.33
N PHE A 142 -28.74 9.53 -15.05
CA PHE A 142 -28.94 8.44 -16.01
C PHE A 142 -30.23 7.65 -15.77
N GLN A 143 -31.14 8.15 -14.92
CA GLN A 143 -32.41 7.48 -14.59
C GLN A 143 -33.25 7.12 -15.83
N SER A 144 -33.19 7.95 -16.89
CA SER A 144 -33.97 7.78 -18.12
C SER A 144 -33.26 6.93 -19.18
N VAL A 145 -32.00 6.56 -18.98
CA VAL A 145 -31.27 5.66 -19.88
C VAL A 145 -31.66 4.23 -19.53
N PRO A 146 -32.10 3.39 -20.50
CA PRO A 146 -32.35 1.97 -20.28
C PRO A 146 -31.10 1.27 -19.70
N VAL A 147 -31.27 0.26 -18.86
CA VAL A 147 -30.14 -0.41 -18.18
C VAL A 147 -29.17 -1.04 -19.17
N GLU A 148 -29.67 -1.45 -20.33
CA GLU A 148 -28.93 -2.02 -21.45
C GLU A 148 -28.01 -1.01 -22.15
N GLU A 149 -28.26 0.28 -21.95
CA GLU A 149 -27.52 1.41 -22.55
C GLU A 149 -26.72 2.21 -21.50
N ARG A 150 -26.69 1.78 -20.24
CA ARG A 150 -25.90 2.38 -19.15
C ARG A 150 -24.50 1.80 -19.06
#